data_AF-A0A7W0QJM2-F1
#
_entry.id   AF-A0A7W0QJM2-F1
#
_cell.length_a   1.000
_cell.length_b   1.000
_cell.length_c   1.000
_cell.angle_alpha   90.00
_cell.angle_beta   90.00
_cell.angle_gamma   90.00
#
_symmetry.space_group_name_H-M   'P 1'
#
loop_
_entity.id
_entity.type
_entity.pdbx_description
1 polymer ?
#
loop_
_entity_poly.entity_id
_entity_poly.type
_entity_poly.pdbx_seq_one_letter_code
_entity_poly.pdbx_strand_id
1 'polypeptide(L)' 'RYAWPSELDLMAELAGMTLRERWSGWKREPFTSESRQHVSVWGKLLL' A
#
# COMPACT_ATOMS: atom_id res chain seq x y z
N ARG A 1 -15.37 -7.39 1.39
CA ARG A 1 -15.45 -5.96 1.74
C ARG A 1 -14.18 -5.30 1.23
N TYR A 2 -14.25 -4.07 0.73
CA TYR A 2 -13.07 -3.31 0.30
C TYR A 2 -12.67 -2.33 1.42
N ALA A 3 -11.38 -2.01 1.47
CA ALA A 3 -10.82 -0.96 2.31
C ALA A 3 -10.10 0.02 1.40
N TRP A 4 -10.16 1.30 1.74
CA TRP A 4 -9.42 2.34 1.03
C TRP A 4 -7.91 2.18 1.27
N PRO A 5 -7.05 2.64 0.34
CA PRO A 5 -5.60 2.53 0.52
C PRO A 5 -5.10 3.10 1.86
N SER A 6 -5.67 4.22 2.33
CA SER A 6 -5.34 4.82 3.62
C SER A 6 -5.79 3.99 4.82
N GLU A 7 -6.91 3.27 4.72
CA GLU A 7 -7.35 2.35 5.77
C GLU A 7 -6.41 1.14 5.86
N LEU A 8 -5.97 0.61 4.72
CA LEU A 8 -4.95 -0.44 4.67
C LEU A 8 -3.62 0.03 5.26
N ASP A 9 -3.22 1.28 5.00
CA ASP A 9 -2.02 1.88 5.57
C ASP A 9 -2.12 1.98 7.10
N LEU A 10 -3.24 2.47 7.64
CA LEU A 10 -3.48 2.50 9.08
C LEU A 10 -3.42 1.09 9.70
N MET A 11 -4.02 0.10 9.04
CA MET A 11 -3.97 -1.29 9.52
C MET A 11 -2.54 -1.84 9.51
N ALA A 12 -1.73 -1.50 8.51
CA ALA A 12 -0.33 -1.89 8.43
C ALA A 12 0.51 -1.22 9.55
N GLU A 13 0.28 0.05 9.82
CA GLU A 13 0.93 0.79 10.92
C GLU A 13 0.59 0.17 12.28
N LEU A 14 -0.68 -0.16 12.52
CA LEU A 14 -1.11 -0.87 13.74
C LEU A 14 -0.49 -2.27 13.86
N ALA A 15 -0.12 -2.89 12.74
CA ALA A 15 0.64 -4.14 12.70
C ALA A 15 2.17 -3.95 12.79
N GLY A 16 2.64 -2.72 12.99
CA GLY A 16 4.06 -2.38 13.12
C GLY A 16 4.82 -2.34 11.80
N MET A 17 4.13 -2.10 10.69
CA MET A 17 4.72 -2.00 9.34
C MET A 17 4.60 -0.58 8.79
N THR A 18 5.47 -0.22 7.86
CA THR A 18 5.40 1.06 7.12
C THR A 18 5.29 0.81 5.62
N LEU A 19 4.54 1.68 4.92
CA LEU A 19 4.42 1.62 3.47
C LEU A 19 5.78 1.94 2.83
N ARG A 20 6.22 1.09 1.92
CA ARG A 20 7.48 1.27 1.17
C ARG A 20 7.24 1.66 -0.27
N GLU A 21 6.32 0.94 -0.93
CA GLU A 21 6.05 1.15 -2.34
C GLU A 21 4.54 1.00 -2.62
N ARG A 22 4.05 1.76 -3.60
CA ARG A 22 2.68 1.65 -4.11
C ARG A 22 2.65 1.88 -5.61
N TRP A 23 1.97 0.98 -6.31
CA TRP A 23 1.84 0.97 -7.77
C TRP A 23 0.41 0.67 -8.20
N SER A 24 0.05 1.01 -9.43
CA SER A 24 -1.25 0.64 -10.02
C SER A 24 -1.29 -0.79 -10.59
N GLY A 25 -0.17 -1.52 -10.57
CA GLY A 25 -0.10 -2.89 -11.04
C GLY A 25 1.22 -3.58 -10.69
N TRP A 26 1.30 -4.85 -11.08
CA TRP A 26 2.47 -5.70 -10.83
C TRP A 26 3.69 -5.32 -11.65
N LYS A 27 3.55 -4.51 -12.71
CA LYS A 27 4.70 -3.99 -13.49
C LYS A 27 5.21 -2.67 -12.92
N ARG A 28 4.79 -2.31 -11.70
CA ARG A 28 5.18 -1.07 -11.00
C ARG A 28 4.75 0.21 -11.71
N GLU A 29 3.62 0.16 -12.41
CA GLU A 29 3.01 1.32 -13.05
C GLU A 29 2.67 2.41 -12.00
N PRO A 30 2.79 3.72 -12.33
CA PRO A 30 2.48 4.78 -11.38
C PRO A 30 1.07 4.65 -10.79
N PHE A 31 0.95 4.84 -9.48
CA PHE A 31 -0.34 4.92 -8.79
C PHE A 31 -0.86 6.36 -8.81
N THR A 32 -2.05 6.56 -9.38
CA THR A 32 -2.70 7.86 -9.55
C THR A 32 -4.17 7.80 -9.13
N SER A 33 -4.87 8.93 -9.13
CA SER A 33 -6.31 9.00 -8.86
C SER A 33 -7.16 8.21 -9.86
N GLU A 34 -6.65 7.91 -11.06
CA GLU A 34 -7.36 7.14 -12.10
C GLU A 34 -7.13 5.62 -11.98
N SER A 35 -6.27 5.19 -11.06
CA SER A 35 -5.92 3.79 -10.88
C SER A 35 -7.07 2.98 -10.29
N ARG A 36 -7.50 1.94 -11.00
CA ARG A 36 -8.62 1.06 -10.57
C ARG A 36 -8.21 -0.06 -9.61
N GLN A 37 -6.90 -0.25 -9.43
CA GLN A 37 -6.31 -1.25 -8.56
C GLN A 37 -4.98 -0.71 -8.03
N HIS A 38 -4.45 -1.36 -7.00
CA HIS A 38 -3.11 -1.05 -6.52
C HIS A 38 -2.41 -2.29 -5.97
N VAL A 39 -1.09 -2.22 -5.97
CA VAL A 39 -0.19 -3.14 -5.24
C VAL A 39 0.55 -2.28 -4.23
N SER A 40 0.49 -2.65 -2.96
CA SER A 40 1.18 -1.96 -1.87
C SER A 40 2.17 -2.94 -1.23
N VAL A 41 3.38 -2.46 -0.95
CA VAL A 41 4.40 -3.21 -0.23
C VAL A 41 4.64 -2.53 1.11
N TRP A 42 4.38 -3.26 2.19
CA TRP A 42 4.70 -2.83 3.55
C TRP A 42 5.82 -3.69 4.11
N GLY A 43 6.65 -3.10 4.97
CA GLY A 43 7.73 -3.81 5.65
C GLY A 43 7.85 -3.38 7.10
N LYS A 44 8.30 -4.29 7.96
CA LYS A 44 8.76 -3.91 9.31
C LYS A 44 10.11 -3.19 9.18
N LEU A 45 10.29 -2.12 9.93
CA LEU A 45 11.63 -1.60 10.17
C LEU A 45 12.33 -2.61 11.08
N LEU A 46 13.37 -3.29 10.58
CA LEU A 46 14.34 -3.93 11.46
C LEU A 46 15.24 -2.80 11.95
N LEU A 47 15.27 -2.59 13.27
CA LEU A 47 16.35 -1.85 13.92
C LEU A 47 17.66 -2.61 13.73
#